data_AF-A0A962Y450-F1
#
_entry.id   AF-A0A962Y450-F1
#
_cell.length_a   1.000
_cell.length_b   1.000
_cell.length_c   1.000
_cell.angle_alpha   90.00
_cell.angle_beta   90.00
_cell.angle_gamma   90.00
#
_symmetry.space_group_name_H-M   'P 1'
#
loop_
_entity.id
_entity.type
_entity.pdbx_description
1 polymer ?
#
loop_
_entity_poly.entity_id
_entity_poly.type
_entity_poly.pdbx_seq_one_letter_code
_entity_poly.pdbx_strand_id
1 'polypeptide(L)'
;MAKLSKRQKAIREKIDSSKLYAAEEAFALLKQLSSVKFEESVDVSINLGVDPRKSDQVVRGSTVLPAGSGKHVRVAVFAQGAAAEAATAAGAEKVGMEALADEIKGGNLDFDVVIAAPDAMRV
;
A
#
# COMPACT_ATOMS: atom_id res chain seq x y z
N MET A 1 -9.76 -13.33 -28.77
CA MET A 1 -9.46 -13.51 -27.34
C MET A 1 -8.02 -13.94 -27.18
N ALA A 2 -7.27 -13.32 -26.27
CA ALA A 2 -5.87 -13.70 -26.02
C ALA A 2 -5.81 -15.14 -25.48
N LYS A 3 -4.81 -15.90 -25.92
CA LYS A 3 -4.58 -17.28 -25.47
C LYS A 3 -4.14 -17.25 -24.00
N LEU A 4 -4.88 -17.95 -23.13
CA LEU A 4 -4.54 -18.06 -21.70
C LEU A 4 -3.17 -18.71 -21.52
N SER A 5 -2.38 -18.18 -20.59
CA SER A 5 -1.11 -18.77 -20.18
C SER A 5 -1.32 -20.11 -19.45
N LYS A 6 -0.30 -20.96 -19.41
CA LYS A 6 -0.36 -22.24 -18.69
C LYS A 6 -0.74 -22.05 -17.21
N ARG A 7 -0.20 -21.00 -16.57
CA ARG A 7 -0.50 -20.63 -15.18
C ARG A 7 -1.96 -20.22 -15.01
N GLN A 8 -2.49 -19.40 -15.92
CA GLN A 8 -3.89 -18.96 -15.85
C GLN A 8 -4.88 -20.12 -15.98
N LYS A 9 -4.57 -21.11 -16.83
CA LYS A 9 -5.41 -22.31 -16.99
C LYS A 9 -5.44 -23.15 -15.71
N ALA A 10 -4.27 -23.45 -15.14
CA ALA A 10 -4.18 -24.23 -13.90
C ALA A 10 -4.88 -23.56 -12.71
N ILE A 11 -4.88 -22.22 -12.64
CA ILE A 11 -5.62 -21.47 -11.61
C ILE A 11 -7.13 -21.59 -11.84
N ARG A 12 -7.60 -21.41 -13.09
CA ARG A 12 -9.04 -21.52 -13.42
C ARG A 12 -9.61 -22.90 -13.17
N GLU A 13 -8.82 -23.97 -13.30
CA GLU A 13 -9.25 -25.33 -12.99
C GLU A 13 -9.50 -25.56 -11.50
N LYS A 14 -8.87 -24.76 -10.62
CA LYS A 14 -8.99 -24.88 -9.16
C LYS A 14 -10.01 -23.92 -8.55
N ILE A 15 -10.53 -22.98 -9.32
CA ILE A 15 -11.48 -21.96 -8.85
C ILE A 15 -12.83 -22.20 -9.52
N ASP A 16 -13.89 -22.26 -8.71
CA ASP A 16 -15.26 -22.24 -9.20
C ASP A 16 -15.80 -20.81 -9.17
N SER A 17 -16.05 -20.22 -10.34
CA SER A 17 -16.58 -18.86 -10.46
C SER A 17 -18.02 -18.68 -9.95
N SER A 18 -18.77 -19.78 -9.79
CA SER A 18 -20.15 -19.76 -9.31
C SER A 18 -20.27 -19.92 -7.80
N LYS A 19 -19.20 -20.40 -7.14
CA LYS A 19 -19.17 -20.62 -5.70
C LYS A 19 -18.85 -19.32 -4.96
N LEU A 20 -19.63 -19.05 -3.91
CA LEU A 20 -19.29 -18.04 -2.91
C LEU A 20 -18.40 -18.69 -1.85
N TYR A 21 -17.12 -18.34 -1.87
CA TYR A 21 -16.15 -18.82 -0.89
C TYR A 21 -16.27 -18.00 0.41
N ALA A 22 -16.21 -18.68 1.56
CA ALA A 22 -15.99 -18.01 2.83
C ALA A 22 -14.58 -17.39 2.85
N ALA A 23 -14.38 -16.30 3.60
CA ALA A 23 -13.11 -15.58 3.61
C ALA A 23 -11.91 -16.48 3.95
N GLU A 24 -12.04 -17.33 4.97
CA GLU A 24 -10.99 -18.28 5.37
C GLU A 24 -10.63 -19.28 4.26
N GLU A 25 -11.65 -19.84 3.59
CA GLU A 25 -11.46 -20.76 2.48
C GLU A 25 -10.77 -20.06 1.30
N ALA A 26 -11.18 -18.83 0.99
CA ALA A 26 -10.59 -18.03 -0.07
C ALA A 26 -9.11 -17.72 0.19
N PHE A 27 -8.75 -17.31 1.41
CA PHE A 27 -7.35 -17.04 1.77
C PHE A 27 -6.48 -18.30 1.77
N ALA A 28 -7.01 -19.44 2.21
CA ALA A 28 -6.29 -20.72 2.14
C ALA A 28 -6.02 -21.12 0.68
N LEU A 29 -7.02 -20.96 -0.20
CA LEU A 29 -6.91 -21.25 -1.62
C LEU A 29 -5.91 -20.32 -2.32
N LEU A 30 -5.93 -19.01 -2.03
CA LEU A 30 -4.96 -18.05 -2.58
C LEU A 30 -3.51 -18.44 -2.26
N LYS A 31 -3.24 -18.88 -1.02
CA LYS A 31 -1.89 -19.35 -0.62
C LYS A 31 -1.44 -20.59 -1.40
N GLN A 32 -2.36 -21.51 -1.72
CA GLN A 32 -2.04 -22.73 -2.50
C GLN A 32 -1.82 -22.46 -3.99
N LEU A 33 -2.38 -21.37 -4.52
CA LEU A 33 -2.25 -20.99 -5.92
C LEU A 33 -0.98 -20.20 -6.21
N SER A 34 -0.39 -19.58 -5.19
CA SER A 34 0.86 -18.83 -5.32
C SER A 34 1.99 -19.74 -5.80
N SER A 35 2.57 -19.42 -6.96
CA SER A 35 3.68 -20.17 -7.55
C SER A 35 4.96 -19.34 -7.62
N VAL A 36 4.96 -18.14 -7.02
CA VAL A 36 6.06 -17.18 -7.04
C VAL A 36 6.87 -17.27 -5.76
N LYS A 37 8.13 -16.82 -5.84
CA LYS A 37 9.12 -16.93 -4.75
C LYS A 37 9.19 -15.68 -3.86
N PHE A 38 8.31 -14.72 -4.07
CA PHE A 38 8.25 -13.46 -3.32
C PHE A 38 6.87 -13.32 -2.65
N GLU A 39 6.76 -12.42 -1.67
CA GLU A 39 5.51 -12.15 -0.98
C GLU A 39 4.49 -11.46 -1.90
N GLU A 40 3.41 -12.17 -2.23
CA GLU A 40 2.33 -11.62 -3.02
C GLU A 40 1.45 -10.67 -2.19
N SER A 41 0.95 -9.62 -2.84
CA SER A 41 -0.09 -8.76 -2.28
C SER A 41 -1.46 -9.28 -2.68
N VAL A 42 -2.41 -9.22 -1.76
CA VAL A 42 -3.81 -9.59 -2.02
C VAL A 42 -4.62 -8.32 -2.25
N ASP A 43 -5.20 -8.20 -3.43
CA ASP A 43 -6.11 -7.11 -3.79
C ASP A 43 -7.56 -7.58 -3.75
N VAL A 44 -8.47 -6.67 -3.37
CA VAL A 44 -9.91 -6.94 -3.32
C VAL A 44 -10.62 -6.01 -4.29
N SER A 45 -11.33 -6.59 -5.24
CA SER A 45 -12.17 -5.85 -6.19
C SER A 45 -13.61 -5.81 -5.69
N ILE A 46 -14.13 -4.61 -5.44
CA ILE A 46 -15.50 -4.39 -4.98
C ILE A 46 -16.23 -3.58 -6.04
N ASN A 47 -17.30 -4.15 -6.59
CA ASN A 47 -18.17 -3.42 -7.48
C ASN A 47 -19.18 -2.62 -6.65
N LEU A 48 -19.04 -1.30 -6.69
CA LEU A 48 -19.94 -0.37 -6.01
C LEU A 48 -21.12 -0.01 -6.92
N GLY A 49 -22.29 0.23 -6.33
CA GLY A 49 -23.49 0.68 -7.03
C GLY A 49 -23.54 2.19 -7.30
N VAL A 50 -22.38 2.85 -7.42
CA VAL A 50 -22.27 4.31 -7.60
C VAL A 50 -22.19 4.68 -9.08
N ASP A 51 -22.73 5.85 -9.43
CA ASP A 51 -22.54 6.45 -10.75
C ASP A 51 -21.29 7.35 -10.74
N PRO A 52 -20.17 6.95 -11.36
CA PRO A 52 -18.93 7.72 -11.33
C PRO A 52 -19.00 9.05 -12.07
N ARG A 53 -20.08 9.32 -12.83
CA ARG A 53 -20.31 10.60 -13.51
C ARG A 53 -20.90 11.66 -12.58
N LYS A 54 -21.45 11.24 -11.44
CA LYS A 54 -22.03 12.13 -10.42
C LYS A 54 -20.98 12.38 -9.34
N SER A 55 -20.58 13.64 -9.19
CA SER A 55 -19.47 14.03 -8.31
C SER A 55 -19.74 13.73 -6.83
N ASP A 56 -21.01 13.72 -6.40
CA ASP A 56 -21.46 13.37 -5.05
C ASP A 56 -21.39 11.87 -4.74
N GLN A 57 -21.22 11.02 -5.76
CA GLN A 57 -21.13 9.57 -5.61
C GLN A 57 -19.71 9.02 -5.77
N VAL A 58 -18.72 9.89 -6.01
CA VAL A 58 -17.31 9.49 -6.12
C VAL A 58 -16.78 9.09 -4.74
N VAL A 59 -16.36 7.83 -4.60
CA VAL A 59 -15.72 7.33 -3.38
C VAL A 59 -14.21 7.40 -3.54
N ARG A 60 -13.59 8.33 -2.81
CA ARG A 60 -12.13 8.41 -2.67
C ARG A 60 -11.79 8.62 -1.21
N GLY A 61 -11.12 7.64 -0.62
CA GLY A 61 -10.69 7.70 0.77
C GLY A 61 -9.53 6.74 1.02
N SER A 62 -8.87 6.95 2.16
CA SER A 62 -7.86 6.06 2.70
C SER A 62 -8.25 5.74 4.15
N THR A 63 -7.91 4.54 4.60
CA THR A 63 -8.08 4.14 5.99
C THR A 63 -6.88 3.33 6.43
N VAL A 64 -6.59 3.36 7.73
CA VAL A 64 -5.58 2.49 8.34
C VAL A 64 -6.21 1.12 8.55
N LEU A 65 -5.50 0.06 8.15
CA LEU A 65 -5.93 -1.31 8.40
C LEU A 65 -5.62 -1.70 9.85
N PRO A 66 -6.52 -2.41 10.56
CA PRO A 66 -6.31 -2.79 11.97
C PRO A 66 -5.04 -3.59 12.23
N ALA A 67 -4.62 -4.41 11.26
CA ALA A 67 -3.38 -5.21 11.33
C ALA A 67 -2.23 -4.60 10.52
N GLY A 68 -2.38 -3.36 10.05
CA GLY A 68 -1.46 -2.73 9.10
C GLY A 68 -1.54 -3.34 7.69
N SER A 69 -0.69 -2.84 6.79
CA SER A 69 -0.57 -3.33 5.40
C SER A 69 0.34 -4.56 5.27
N GLY A 70 0.89 -5.07 6.39
CA GLY A 70 1.90 -6.14 6.40
C GLY A 70 3.26 -5.72 5.84
N LYS A 71 3.38 -4.54 5.23
CA LYS A 71 4.64 -3.96 4.77
C LYS A 71 5.21 -3.08 5.86
N HIS A 72 6.48 -3.29 6.21
CA HIS A 72 7.22 -2.34 7.03
C HIS A 72 7.51 -1.11 6.18
N VAL A 73 6.78 -0.02 6.43
CA VAL A 73 6.95 1.23 5.69
C VAL A 73 7.93 2.11 6.47
N ARG A 74 9.07 2.39 5.85
CA ARG A 74 10.08 3.31 6.40
C ARG A 74 9.66 4.74 6.10
N VAL A 75 9.41 5.53 7.14
CA VAL A 75 8.88 6.89 7.01
C VAL A 75 9.95 7.92 7.32
N ALA A 76 10.20 8.81 6.35
CA ALA A 76 11.04 9.98 6.50
C ALA A 76 10.17 11.25 6.59
N VAL A 77 10.40 12.08 7.61
CA VAL A 77 9.61 13.28 7.87
C VAL A 77 10.48 14.54 7.81
N PHE A 78 10.12 15.46 6.90
CA PHE A 78 10.68 16.80 6.83
C PHE A 78 9.91 17.76 7.73
N ALA A 79 10.44 18.05 8.91
CA ALA A 79 9.84 18.95 9.88
C ALA A 79 10.90 19.61 10.77
N GLN A 80 10.55 20.73 11.40
CA GLN A 80 11.38 21.41 12.41
C GLN A 80 10.58 21.69 13.70
N GLY A 81 11.29 21.96 14.80
CA GLY A 81 10.70 22.34 16.08
C GLY A 81 9.70 21.31 16.61
N ALA A 82 8.54 21.77 17.08
CA ALA A 82 7.51 20.93 17.70
C ALA A 82 6.97 19.82 16.76
N ALA A 83 6.95 20.07 15.44
CA ALA A 83 6.51 19.08 14.47
C ALA A 83 7.53 17.94 14.30
N ALA A 84 8.83 18.23 14.46
CA ALA A 84 9.87 17.23 14.46
C ALA A 84 9.77 16.32 15.70
N GLU A 85 9.60 16.92 16.89
CA GLU A 85 9.43 16.16 18.13
C GLU A 85 8.19 15.25 18.09
N ALA A 86 7.07 15.76 17.56
CA ALA A 86 5.86 14.96 17.36
C ALA A 86 6.07 13.80 16.37
N ALA A 87 6.83 14.02 15.29
CA ALA A 87 7.14 12.98 14.32
C ALA A 87 8.05 11.89 14.90
N THR A 88 9.07 12.27 15.69
CA THR A 88 9.92 11.31 16.41
C THR A 88 9.11 10.52 17.44
N ALA A 89 8.22 11.18 18.19
CA ALA A 89 7.34 10.51 19.15
C ALA A 89 6.32 9.57 18.48
N ALA A 90 5.90 9.87 17.26
CA ALA A 90 5.02 9.03 16.44
C ALA A 90 5.75 7.83 15.80
N GLY A 91 7.07 7.71 15.96
CA GLY A 91 7.86 6.58 15.47
C GLY A 91 8.37 6.73 14.04
N ALA A 92 8.54 7.96 13.53
CA ALA A 92 9.24 8.18 12.27
C ALA A 92 10.72 7.76 12.38
N GLU A 93 11.23 7.02 11.40
CA GLU A 93 12.61 6.52 11.40
C GLU A 93 13.64 7.63 11.13
N LYS A 94 13.31 8.57 10.24
CA LYS A 94 14.15 9.73 9.94
C LYS A 94 13.34 11.00 10.07
N VAL A 95 13.82 11.94 10.88
CA VAL A 95 13.22 13.27 11.03
C VAL A 95 14.32 14.32 10.90
N GLY A 96 14.14 15.28 10.00
CA GLY A 96 15.13 16.34 9.79
C GLY A 96 14.77 17.24 8.63
N MET A 97 15.53 18.31 8.43
CA MET A 97 15.27 19.27 7.35
C MET A 97 16.47 19.37 6.40
N GLU A 98 17.51 20.14 6.75
CA GLU A 98 18.71 20.28 5.90
C GLU A 98 19.58 19.01 5.89
N ALA A 99 19.84 18.41 7.07
CA ALA A 99 20.66 17.20 7.17
C ALA A 99 20.06 16.00 6.43
N LEU A 100 18.74 15.84 6.48
CA LEU A 100 18.04 14.78 5.75
C LEU A 100 18.04 15.05 4.23
N ALA A 101 17.91 16.32 3.83
CA ALA A 101 17.98 16.71 2.43
C ALA A 101 19.36 16.42 1.81
N ASP A 102 20.44 16.66 2.55
CA ASP A 102 21.80 16.38 2.09
C ASP A 102 22.09 14.88 2.02
N GLU A 103 21.58 14.09 2.97
CA GLU A 103 21.69 12.63 2.95
C GLU A 103 20.97 12.03 1.72
N ILE A 104 19.80 12.58 1.38
CA ILE A 104 19.02 12.19 0.19
C ILE A 104 19.74 12.59 -1.11
N LYS A 105 20.29 13.81 -1.17
CA LYS A 105 21.13 14.25 -2.30
C LYS A 105 22.39 13.39 -2.45
N GLY A 106 22.93 12.89 -1.35
CA GLY A 106 24.04 11.93 -1.30
C GLY A 106 23.66 10.53 -1.80
N GLY A 107 22.39 10.29 -2.13
CA GLY A 107 21.90 9.04 -2.71
C GLY A 107 21.31 8.06 -1.70
N ASN A 108 21.15 8.44 -0.43
CA ASN A 108 20.49 7.58 0.54
C ASN A 108 18.96 7.71 0.44
N LEU A 109 18.32 6.71 -0.16
CA LEU A 109 16.87 6.62 -0.35
C LEU A 109 16.26 5.47 0.48
N ASP A 110 16.82 5.19 1.65
CA ASP A 110 16.32 4.15 2.57
C ASP A 110 15.03 4.54 3.31
N PHE A 111 14.02 4.99 2.57
CA PHE A 111 12.67 5.27 3.06
C PHE A 111 11.66 5.06 1.93
N ASP A 112 10.44 4.66 2.30
CA ASP A 112 9.40 4.31 1.33
C ASP A 112 8.35 5.42 1.20
N VAL A 113 8.19 6.24 2.25
CA VAL A 113 7.26 7.38 2.27
C VAL A 113 7.95 8.61 2.84
N VAL A 114 7.77 9.74 2.14
CA VAL A 114 8.21 11.05 2.59
C VAL A 114 6.99 11.88 3.00
N ILE A 115 7.01 12.41 4.21
CA ILE A 115 6.02 13.35 4.73
C ILE A 115 6.73 14.67 5.00
N ALA A 116 6.15 15.79 4.58
CA ALA A 116 6.72 17.10 4.86
C ALA A 116 5.69 17.98 5.55
N ALA A 117 6.14 18.73 6.56
CA ALA A 117 5.39 19.82 7.13
C ALA A 117 5.38 21.01 6.16
N PRO A 118 4.32 21.86 6.14
CA PRO A 118 4.18 22.92 5.14
C PRO A 118 5.33 23.94 5.13
N ASP A 119 5.97 24.15 6.28
CA ASP A 119 7.16 24.99 6.46
C ASP A 119 8.41 24.42 5.78
N ALA A 120 8.49 23.10 5.62
CA ALA A 120 9.56 22.42 4.89
C ALA A 120 9.37 22.41 3.36
N MET A 121 8.19 22.80 2.86
CA MET A 121 7.88 22.86 1.42
C MET A 121 8.17 24.25 0.80
N ARG A 122 9.17 24.98 1.29
CA ARG A 122 9.60 26.22 0.62
C ARG A 122 10.05 25.87 -0.80
N VAL A 123 9.37 26.49 -1.78
CA VAL A 123 9.60 26.34 -3.23
C VAL A 123 11.07 26.55 -3.57
#